data_AF-A0A4S8M7T7-F1
#
_entry.id   AF-A0A4S8M7T7-F1
#
_cell.length_a   1.000
_cell.length_b   1.000
_cell.length_c   1.000
_cell.angle_alpha   90.00
_cell.angle_beta   90.00
_cell.angle_gamma   90.00
#
_symmetry.space_group_name_H-M   'P 1'
#
loop_
_entity.id
_entity.type
_entity.pdbx_description
1 polymer ?
#
loop_
_entity_poly.entity_id
_entity_poly.type
_entity_poly.pdbx_seq_one_letter_code
_entity_poly.pdbx_strand_id
1 'polypeptide(L)' 'MHPQLSDKKLVCKDFIQALEKCHQSNWARLTGGCNKYKDEMNQCLHRESIARASRNREDAKERRAKRERVMKEFMEETS' A
#
# COMPACT_ATOMS: atom_id res chain seq x y z
N MET A 1 -1.16 11.08 -14.70
CA MET A 1 -0.31 10.29 -13.77
C MET A 1 -0.68 10.72 -12.36
N HIS A 2 -1.05 9.78 -11.48
CA HIS A 2 -1.62 10.06 -10.16
C HIS A 2 -0.60 10.73 -9.21
N PRO A 3 -0.86 11.97 -8.75
CA PRO A 3 0.09 12.70 -7.90
C PRO A 3 0.24 12.12 -6.48
N GLN A 4 -0.79 11.45 -5.95
CA GLN A 4 -0.93 11.14 -4.52
C GLN A 4 -0.62 9.66 -4.17
N LEU A 5 0.62 9.21 -4.38
CA LEU A 5 1.13 7.93 -3.85
C LEU A 5 2.51 8.16 -3.20
N SER A 6 2.60 8.63 -1.94
CA SER A 6 3.90 8.85 -1.29
C SER A 6 4.58 7.52 -0.90
N ASP A 7 3.96 6.71 -0.06
CA ASP A 7 4.61 5.52 0.51
C ASP A 7 4.57 4.33 -0.45
N LYS A 8 3.54 4.28 -1.31
CA LYS A 8 3.40 3.22 -2.32
C LYS A 8 4.42 3.38 -3.46
N LYS A 9 4.94 4.61 -3.66
CA LYS A 9 5.97 4.90 -4.65
C LYS A 9 7.30 4.25 -4.34
N LEU A 10 7.65 4.03 -3.07
CA LEU A 10 8.93 3.42 -2.72
C LEU A 10 8.95 1.92 -3.04
N VAL A 11 7.89 1.19 -2.67
CA VAL A 11 7.81 -0.27 -2.89
C VAL A 11 7.63 -0.61 -4.37
N CYS A 12 6.82 0.15 -5.09
CA CYS A 12 6.54 -0.09 -6.52
C CYS A 12 7.31 0.86 -7.45
N LYS A 13 8.43 1.41 -6.99
CA LYS A 13 9.17 2.47 -7.70
C LYS A 13 9.54 2.06 -9.12
N ASP A 14 10.06 0.86 -9.29
CA ASP A 14 10.58 0.38 -10.57
C ASP A 14 9.45 0.23 -11.62
N PHE A 15 8.28 -0.25 -11.20
CA PHE A 15 7.11 -0.34 -12.07
C PHE A 15 6.56 1.04 -12.46
N ILE A 16 6.57 1.98 -11.52
CA ILE A 16 6.16 3.37 -11.78
C ILE A 16 7.13 4.02 -12.78
N GLN A 17 8.44 3.84 -12.59
CA GLN A 17 9.46 4.34 -13.51
C GLN A 17 9.36 3.68 -14.90
N ALA A 18 9.05 2.39 -14.98
CA ALA A 18 8.84 1.71 -16.26
C ALA A 18 7.63 2.30 -17.02
N LEU A 19 6.51 2.55 -16.32
CA LEU A 19 5.35 3.19 -16.91
C LEU A 19 5.64 4.65 -17.30
N GLU A 20 6.36 5.40 -16.47
CA GLU A 20 6.79 6.78 -16.77
C GLU A 20 7.68 6.83 -18.03
N LYS A 21 8.65 5.92 -18.13
CA LYS A 21 9.51 5.78 -19.33
C LYS A 21 8.68 5.47 -20.56
N CYS A 22 7.70 4.56 -20.49
CA CYS A 22 6.83 4.27 -21.62
C CYS A 22 6.01 5.50 -22.05
N HIS A 23 5.52 6.27 -21.08
CA HIS A 23 4.75 7.50 -21.34
C HIS A 23 5.59 8.65 -21.92
N GLN A 24 6.92 8.55 -21.95
CA GLN A 24 7.75 9.50 -22.72
C GLN A 24 7.48 9.39 -24.22
N SER A 25 6.98 8.24 -24.70
CA SER A 25 6.45 8.08 -26.05
C SER A 25 4.98 8.46 -26.09
N ASN A 26 4.68 9.62 -26.67
CA ASN A 26 3.31 10.12 -26.82
C ASN A 26 2.40 9.16 -27.60
N TRP A 27 2.93 8.50 -28.63
CA TRP A 27 2.14 7.57 -29.45
C TRP A 27 1.81 6.27 -28.72
N ALA A 28 2.78 5.68 -28.01
CA ALA A 28 2.56 4.46 -27.23
C ALA A 28 1.57 4.70 -26.07
N ARG A 29 1.57 5.90 -25.48
CA ARG A 29 0.60 6.28 -24.45
C ARG A 29 -0.82 6.35 -24.99
N LEU A 30 -1.01 6.92 -26.19
CA LEU A 30 -2.34 7.13 -26.78
C LEU A 30 -2.93 5.85 -27.39
N THR A 31 -2.08 4.96 -27.89
CA THR A 31 -2.51 3.72 -28.57
C THR A 31 -2.58 2.51 -27.64
N GLY A 32 -2.27 2.67 -26.35
CA GLY A 32 -2.29 1.57 -25.37
C GLY A 32 -1.04 0.70 -25.35
N GLY A 33 0.03 1.08 -26.05
CA GLY A 33 1.33 0.39 -26.03
C GLY A 33 2.00 0.31 -24.65
N CYS A 34 1.52 1.09 -23.66
CA CYS A 34 2.00 1.07 -22.29
C CYS A 34 1.17 0.19 -21.32
N ASN A 35 0.16 -0.54 -21.81
CA ASN A 35 -0.75 -1.31 -20.95
C ASN A 35 -0.04 -2.38 -20.12
N LYS A 36 0.96 -3.06 -20.68
CA LYS A 36 1.76 -4.05 -19.95
C LYS A 36 2.38 -3.46 -18.67
N TYR A 37 3.04 -2.31 -18.78
CA TYR A 37 3.68 -1.64 -17.63
C TYR A 37 2.64 -1.13 -16.63
N LYS A 38 1.48 -0.68 -17.11
CA LYS A 38 0.35 -0.28 -16.26
C LYS A 38 -0.16 -1.48 -15.46
N ASP A 39 -0.30 -2.64 -16.08
CA ASP A 39 -0.80 -3.85 -15.43
C ASP A 39 0.19 -4.38 -14.39
N GLU A 40 1.48 -4.41 -14.71
CA GLU A 40 2.54 -4.75 -13.75
C GLU A 40 2.56 -3.81 -12.54
N MET A 41 2.45 -2.50 -12.78
CA MET A 41 2.33 -1.49 -11.72
C MET A 41 1.10 -1.74 -10.85
N ASN A 42 -0.07 -1.99 -11.47
CA ASN A 42 -1.31 -2.26 -10.74
C ASN A 42 -1.20 -3.51 -9.87
N GLN A 43 -0.56 -4.57 -10.37
CA GLN A 43 -0.33 -5.80 -9.59
C GLN A 43 0.56 -5.52 -8.37
N CYS A 44 1.64 -4.75 -8.53
CA CYS A 44 2.48 -4.37 -7.40
C CYS A 44 1.68 -3.57 -6.35
N LEU A 45 0.93 -2.55 -6.78
CA LEU A 45 0.13 -1.72 -5.87
C LEU A 45 -0.94 -2.51 -5.14
N HIS A 46 -1.55 -3.49 -5.82
CA HIS A 46 -2.54 -4.38 -5.22
C HIS A 46 -1.91 -5.26 -4.12
N ARG A 47 -0.77 -5.88 -4.41
CA ARG A 47 -0.02 -6.69 -3.43
C ARG A 47 0.38 -5.87 -2.21
N GLU A 48 0.91 -4.66 -2.40
CA GLU A 48 1.31 -3.78 -1.30
C GLU A 48 0.09 -3.32 -0.48
N SER A 49 -1.06 -3.10 -1.12
CA SER A 49 -2.30 -2.78 -0.42
C SER A 49 -2.77 -3.92 0.48
N ILE A 50 -2.69 -5.17 0.01
CA ILE A 50 -3.01 -6.36 0.81
C ILE A 50 -2.03 -6.51 1.97
N ALA A 51 -0.73 -6.38 1.70
CA ALA A 51 0.31 -6.48 2.74
C ALA A 51 0.13 -5.43 3.85
N ARG A 52 -0.18 -4.18 3.49
CA ARG A 52 -0.53 -3.12 4.46
C ARG A 52 -1.77 -3.46 5.26
N ALA A 53 -2.83 -3.91 4.59
CA ALA A 53 -4.07 -4.29 5.27
C ALA A 53 -3.82 -5.42 6.28
N SER A 54 -2.97 -6.40 5.94
CA SER A 54 -2.57 -7.46 6.87
C SER A 54 -1.81 -6.92 8.07
N ARG A 55 -0.77 -6.09 7.86
CA ARG A 55 -0.01 -5.47 8.96
C ARG A 55 -0.91 -4.65 9.89
N ASN A 56 -1.76 -3.79 9.31
CA ASN A 56 -2.69 -2.97 10.07
C ASN A 56 -3.66 -3.80 10.91
N ARG A 57 -4.10 -4.96 10.40
CA ARG A 57 -4.97 -5.89 11.14
C ARG A 57 -4.23 -6.51 12.32
N GLU A 58 -3.00 -6.97 12.15
CA GLU A 58 -2.20 -7.53 13.24
C GLU A 58 -1.88 -6.47 14.30
N ASP A 59 -1.45 -5.27 13.88
CA ASP A 59 -1.20 -4.16 14.80
C ASP A 59 -2.48 -3.74 15.55
N ALA A 60 -3.64 -3.81 14.89
CA ALA A 60 -4.92 -3.53 15.54
C ALA A 60 -5.27 -4.57 16.61
N LYS A 61 -5.02 -5.85 16.36
CA LYS A 61 -5.20 -6.92 17.34
C LYS A 61 -4.27 -6.74 18.53
N GLU A 62 -2.98 -6.48 18.28
CA GLU A 62 -2.01 -6.26 19.35
C GLU A 62 -2.40 -5.07 20.23
N ARG A 63 -2.75 -3.94 19.60
CA ARG A 63 -3.22 -2.74 20.32
C ARG A 63 -4.50 -3.02 21.11
N ARG A 64 -5.43 -3.82 20.57
CA ARG A 64 -6.65 -4.22 21.28
C ARG A 64 -6.31 -5.07 22.51
N ALA A 65 -5.49 -6.10 22.37
CA ALA A 65 -5.07 -6.96 23.47
C ALA A 65 -4.29 -6.20 24.55
N LYS A 66 -3.46 -5.21 24.17
CA LYS A 66 -2.77 -4.33 25.13
C LYS A 66 -3.77 -3.46 25.90
N ARG A 67 -4.73 -2.84 25.20
CA ARG A 67 -5.77 -2.03 25.86
C ARG A 67 -6.62 -2.85 26.82
N GLU A 68 -7.04 -4.05 26.42
CA GLU A 68 -7.84 -4.93 27.28
C GLU A 68 -7.08 -5.36 28.54
N ARG A 69 -5.79 -5.68 28.42
CA ARG A 69 -4.94 -6.00 29.58
C ARG A 69 -4.84 -4.83 30.55
N VAL A 70 -4.44 -3.65 30.05
CA VAL A 70 -4.30 -2.44 30.88
C VAL A 70 -5.63 -2.04 31.53
N MET A 71 -6.74 -2.16 30.80
CA MET A 71 -8.06 -1.85 31.35
C MET A 71 -8.46 -2.83 32.46
N LYS A 72 -8.16 -4.12 32.29
CA LYS A 72 -8.42 -5.14 33.30
C LYS A 72 -7.59 -4.90 34.56
N GLU A 73 -6.29 -4.66 34.41
CA GLU A 73 -5.38 -4.32 35.53
C GLU A 73 -5.90 -3.09 36.29
N PHE A 74 -6.29 -2.03 35.58
CA PHE A 74 -6.85 -0.82 36.19
C PHE A 74 -8.15 -1.09 36.98
N MET A 75 -9.06 -1.93 36.45
CA MET A 75 -10.30 -2.29 37.13
C MET A 75 -10.05 -3.17 38.37
N GLU A 76 -9.05 -4.04 38.33
CA GLU A 76 -8.66 -4.88 39.49
C GLU A 76 -7.99 -4.05 40.59
N GLU A 77 -7.21 -3.02 40.26
CA GLU A 77 -6.60 -2.11 41.24
C GLU A 77 -7.57 -1.10 41.87
N THR A 78 -8.69 -0.80 41.21
CA THR A 78 -9.69 0.19 41.67
C THR A 78 -10.95 -0.43 42.27
N SER A 79 -10.99 -1.76 42.38
CA SER A 79 -12.02 -2.57 43.06
C SER A 79 -11.61 -2.92 44.49
#